data_AF-A0A8C3XJA2-F1
#
_entry.id   AF-A0A8C3XJA2-F1
#
_cell.length_a   1.000
_cell.length_b   1.000
_cell.length_c   1.000
_cell.angle_alpha   90.00
_cell.angle_beta   90.00
_cell.angle_gamma   90.00
#
_symmetry.space_group_name_H-M   'P 1'
#
loop_
_entity.id
_entity.type
_entity.pdbx_description
1 polymer ?
#
loop_
_entity_poly.entity_id
_entity_poly.type
_entity_poly.pdbx_seq_one_letter_code
_entity_poly.pdbx_strand_id
1 'polypeptide(L)'
;MGFTLHSVCFTLKVSLLLGSLLGLCLGLEFMGLPNQWARYLRWDASTRSDLSFQFKTNVSAGLLLYFDDGGVCDFLCLSLVDGRIQLRFSVDCAETTVVTEKQVNDSNWHFLMVSRNQLRTVLVLDGEAKPGEVRPQRQNMNIVSDLFVGGVPSDIRPAALTLDGILSEPPFQGFILDLKYGNSEPQLLGNQGVHLDMEGLCVENPCENGGTCFLLDGEPHCDCSATGYVGKLCSEGKRSPAFFPSLHVGRILTANLLMGLEKVRQ
;
A
#
# COMPACT_ATOMS: atom_id res chain seq x y z
N MET A 1 12.33 -26.36 42.44
CA MET A 1 11.95 -26.43 41.01
C MET A 1 12.11 -25.03 40.43
N GLY A 2 13.32 -24.71 39.95
CA GLY A 2 13.63 -23.41 39.37
C GLY A 2 13.43 -23.47 37.86
N PHE A 3 12.34 -22.90 37.37
CA PHE A 3 12.17 -22.66 35.94
C PHE A 3 12.98 -21.42 35.58
N THR A 4 13.92 -21.62 34.67
CA THR A 4 14.97 -20.68 34.28
C THR A 4 14.38 -19.48 33.54
N LEU A 5 14.65 -18.27 34.07
CA LEU A 5 14.33 -16.96 33.48
C LEU A 5 14.88 -16.81 32.04
N HIS A 6 15.84 -17.65 31.66
CA HIS A 6 16.42 -17.74 30.31
C HIS A 6 15.43 -18.24 29.24
N SER A 7 14.45 -19.06 29.59
CA SER A 7 13.50 -19.66 28.63
C SER A 7 12.51 -18.63 28.08
N VAL A 8 12.05 -17.71 28.94
CA VAL A 8 11.09 -16.65 28.59
C VAL A 8 11.72 -15.53 27.75
N CYS A 9 13.00 -15.23 27.98
CA CYS A 9 13.73 -14.23 27.19
C CYS A 9 14.04 -14.74 25.77
N PHE A 10 14.25 -16.05 25.62
CA PHE A 10 14.48 -16.67 24.32
C PHE A 10 13.22 -16.70 23.46
N THR A 11 12.06 -17.03 24.04
CA THR A 11 10.78 -17.00 23.33
C THR A 11 10.35 -15.58 22.96
N LEU A 12 10.53 -14.59 23.85
CA LEU A 12 10.26 -13.18 23.53
C LEU A 12 11.12 -12.67 22.37
N LYS A 13 12.42 -13.01 22.34
CA LYS A 13 13.32 -12.62 21.24
C LYS A 13 12.93 -13.28 19.92
N VAL A 14 12.49 -14.54 19.94
CA VAL A 14 12.02 -15.25 18.74
C VAL A 14 10.71 -14.64 18.23
N SER A 15 9.78 -14.25 19.11
CA SER A 15 8.53 -13.57 18.72
C SER A 15 8.75 -12.15 18.19
N LEU A 16 9.69 -11.38 18.75
CA LEU A 16 10.08 -10.07 18.24
C LEU A 16 10.80 -10.17 16.88
N LEU A 17 11.60 -11.22 16.68
CA LEU A 17 12.24 -11.51 15.39
C LEU A 17 11.22 -12.01 14.33
N LEU A 18 10.23 -12.80 14.73
CA LEU A 18 9.12 -13.20 13.84
C LEU A 18 8.20 -12.01 13.48
N GLY A 19 7.97 -11.10 14.43
CA GLY A 19 7.22 -9.86 14.20
C GLY A 19 7.93 -8.89 13.27
N SER A 20 9.28 -8.83 13.31
CA SER A 20 10.09 -8.04 12.37
C SER A 20 10.26 -8.69 10.99
N LEU A 21 9.82 -9.94 10.80
CA LEU A 21 9.89 -10.67 9.53
C LEU A 21 8.59 -10.60 8.72
N LEU A 22 7.55 -9.97 9.25
CA LEU A 22 6.40 -9.55 8.47
C LEU A 22 6.78 -8.21 7.83
N GLY A 23 7.51 -8.29 6.71
CA GLY A 23 7.70 -7.14 5.84
C GLY A 23 6.35 -6.50 5.58
N LEU A 24 6.25 -5.20 5.85
CA LEU A 24 5.09 -4.38 5.51
C LEU A 24 4.87 -4.56 4.01
N CYS A 25 3.90 -5.39 3.63
CA CYS A 25 3.62 -5.65 2.23
C CYS A 25 2.96 -4.38 1.69
N LEU A 26 3.76 -3.55 1.01
CA LEU A 26 3.30 -2.30 0.43
C LEU A 26 2.24 -2.63 -0.63
N GLY A 27 1.00 -2.26 -0.34
CA GLY A 27 -0.08 -2.30 -1.33
C GLY A 27 -0.20 -0.99 -2.09
N LEU A 28 -0.75 -1.07 -3.29
CA LEU A 28 -1.17 0.07 -4.09
C LEU A 28 -2.66 0.01 -4.29
N GLU A 29 -3.38 1.05 -3.90
CA GLU A 29 -4.78 1.25 -4.25
C GLU A 29 -4.89 2.31 -5.36
N PHE A 30 -5.51 1.89 -6.46
CA PHE A 30 -5.80 2.68 -7.64
C PHE A 30 -7.29 2.98 -7.69
N MET A 31 -7.65 4.26 -7.59
CA MET A 31 -9.05 4.71 -7.57
C MET A 31 -9.66 4.91 -8.96
N GLY A 32 -8.90 4.61 -10.02
CA GLY A 32 -9.32 4.84 -11.41
C GLY A 32 -9.25 6.31 -11.82
N LEU A 33 -8.40 7.10 -11.17
CA LEU A 33 -8.24 8.53 -11.44
C LEU A 33 -7.51 8.76 -12.78
N PRO A 34 -7.83 9.84 -13.51
CA PRO A 34 -7.03 10.27 -14.65
C PRO A 34 -5.58 10.54 -14.24
N ASN A 35 -4.62 10.14 -15.09
CA ASN A 35 -3.19 10.38 -14.88
C ASN A 35 -2.65 9.83 -13.54
N GLN A 36 -3.25 8.75 -13.03
CA GLN A 36 -2.67 8.00 -11.91
C GLN A 36 -1.60 7.02 -12.43
N TRP A 37 -0.57 6.76 -11.63
CA TRP A 37 0.47 5.79 -11.96
C TRP A 37 1.39 5.57 -10.76
N ALA A 38 2.00 4.40 -10.68
CA ALA A 38 3.18 4.14 -9.87
C ALA A 38 4.36 3.77 -10.77
N ARG A 39 5.55 4.30 -10.47
CA ARG A 39 6.78 4.10 -11.25
C ARG A 39 7.81 3.37 -10.40
N TYR A 40 8.28 2.23 -10.88
CA TYR A 40 9.29 1.40 -10.24
C TYR A 40 10.55 1.33 -11.09
N LEU A 41 11.68 1.11 -10.43
CA LEU A 41 12.93 0.84 -11.13
C LEU A 41 12.73 -0.31 -12.12
N ARG A 42 13.33 -0.15 -13.31
CA ARG A 42 13.27 -1.09 -14.42
C ARG A 42 13.41 -2.56 -13.99
N TRP A 43 12.51 -3.39 -14.51
CA TRP A 43 12.63 -4.85 -14.50
C TRP A 43 13.59 -5.33 -15.60
N ASP A 44 14.60 -6.12 -15.25
CA ASP A 44 15.45 -6.78 -16.25
C ASP A 44 14.74 -8.03 -16.80
N ALA A 45 13.89 -7.82 -17.80
CA ALA A 45 13.25 -8.88 -18.58
C ALA A 45 14.05 -9.25 -19.83
N SER A 46 15.36 -8.95 -19.92
CA SER A 46 16.14 -9.21 -21.14
C SER A 46 16.51 -10.68 -21.31
N THR A 47 16.86 -11.35 -20.19
CA THR A 47 17.39 -12.72 -20.19
C THR A 47 16.43 -13.72 -19.54
N ARG A 48 16.54 -13.93 -18.23
CA ARG A 48 15.66 -14.79 -17.43
C ARG A 48 15.23 -14.03 -16.18
N SER A 49 13.94 -13.75 -16.07
CA SER A 49 13.37 -13.12 -14.89
C SER A 49 11.86 -13.34 -14.86
N ASP A 50 11.31 -13.25 -13.67
CA ASP A 50 9.87 -13.32 -13.43
C ASP A 50 9.42 -12.01 -12.79
N LEU A 51 8.27 -11.49 -13.21
CA LEU A 51 7.57 -10.40 -12.53
C LEU A 51 6.24 -10.93 -12.04
N SER A 52 5.96 -10.80 -10.74
CA SER A 52 4.71 -11.27 -10.15
C SER A 52 4.10 -10.25 -9.21
N PHE A 53 2.78 -10.32 -9.05
CA PHE A 53 2.00 -9.54 -8.10
C PHE A 53 0.64 -10.20 -7.86
N GLN A 54 -0.04 -9.78 -6.80
CA GLN A 54 -1.45 -10.07 -6.58
C GLN A 54 -2.27 -8.85 -6.93
N PHE A 55 -3.46 -9.03 -7.51
CA PHE A 55 -4.37 -7.92 -7.78
C PHE A 55 -5.83 -8.28 -7.50
N LYS A 56 -6.63 -7.25 -7.29
CA LYS A 56 -8.09 -7.35 -7.10
C LYS A 56 -8.76 -6.19 -7.83
N THR A 57 -9.80 -6.48 -8.60
CA THR A 57 -10.51 -5.46 -9.39
C THR A 57 -11.96 -5.86 -9.67
N ASN A 58 -12.80 -4.86 -9.97
CA ASN A 58 -14.16 -5.04 -10.48
C ASN A 58 -14.36 -4.40 -11.87
N VAL A 59 -13.32 -3.79 -12.46
CA VAL A 59 -13.40 -3.18 -13.79
C VAL A 59 -13.01 -4.16 -14.88
N SER A 60 -13.61 -4.03 -16.05
CA SER A 60 -13.37 -4.91 -17.20
C SER A 60 -12.24 -4.44 -18.11
N ALA A 61 -11.75 -3.21 -17.94
CA ALA A 61 -10.67 -2.64 -18.73
C ALA A 61 -9.76 -1.75 -17.88
N GLY A 62 -8.45 -1.76 -18.16
CA GLY A 62 -7.48 -0.95 -17.45
C GLY A 62 -6.03 -1.41 -17.65
N LEU A 63 -5.10 -0.46 -17.67
CA LEU A 63 -3.66 -0.75 -17.81
C LEU A 63 -3.07 -1.22 -16.47
N LEU A 64 -2.57 -2.46 -16.42
CA LEU A 64 -1.93 -3.01 -15.22
C LEU A 64 -0.44 -2.65 -15.16
N LEU A 65 0.31 -2.90 -16.23
CA LEU A 65 1.72 -2.53 -16.31
C LEU A 65 2.21 -2.22 -17.72
N TYR A 66 3.24 -1.38 -17.81
CA TYR A 66 3.89 -1.01 -19.06
C TYR A 66 5.38 -0.72 -18.87
N PHE A 67 6.21 -1.21 -19.80
CA PHE A 67 7.59 -0.77 -19.99
C PHE A 67 8.03 -0.98 -21.43
N ASP A 68 9.07 -0.27 -21.87
CA ASP A 68 9.56 -0.31 -23.25
C ASP A 68 11.04 0.05 -23.41
N ASP A 69 11.49 0.12 -24.67
CA ASP A 69 12.81 0.55 -25.10
C ASP A 69 12.93 2.04 -25.48
N GLY A 70 11.97 2.87 -25.06
CA GLY A 70 12.03 4.31 -25.25
C GLY A 70 11.67 4.78 -26.66
N GLY A 71 10.66 4.16 -27.28
CA GLY A 71 10.10 4.59 -28.57
C GLY A 71 10.69 3.91 -29.80
N VAL A 72 11.26 2.70 -29.66
CA VAL A 72 11.85 1.97 -30.79
C VAL A 72 10.95 0.80 -31.20
N CYS A 73 11.05 -0.38 -30.57
CA CYS A 73 10.28 -1.55 -30.98
C CYS A 73 9.91 -2.52 -29.86
N ASP A 74 10.67 -2.56 -28.77
CA ASP A 74 10.48 -3.49 -27.68
C ASP A 74 9.58 -2.89 -26.61
N PHE A 75 8.48 -3.57 -26.31
CA PHE A 75 7.59 -3.22 -25.20
C PHE A 75 6.97 -4.46 -24.58
N LEU A 76 6.48 -4.30 -23.34
CA LEU A 76 5.60 -5.26 -22.70
C LEU A 76 4.49 -4.48 -22.00
N CYS A 77 3.25 -4.85 -22.33
CA CYS A 77 2.03 -4.22 -21.85
C CYS A 77 1.11 -5.32 -21.32
N LEU A 78 0.68 -5.15 -20.07
CA LEU A 78 -0.36 -5.97 -19.48
C LEU A 78 -1.59 -5.10 -19.20
N SER A 79 -2.75 -5.53 -19.70
CA SER A 79 -4.02 -4.82 -19.53
C SER A 79 -5.14 -5.79 -19.17
N LEU A 80 -6.19 -5.26 -18.57
CA LEU A 80 -7.51 -5.89 -18.55
C LEU A 80 -8.24 -5.55 -19.84
N VAL A 81 -8.81 -6.56 -20.49
CA VAL A 81 -9.66 -6.43 -21.69
C VAL A 81 -10.83 -7.39 -21.55
N ASP A 82 -12.05 -6.86 -21.55
CA ASP A 82 -13.29 -7.61 -21.30
C ASP A 82 -13.22 -8.50 -20.04
N GLY A 83 -12.60 -7.97 -18.97
CA GLY A 83 -12.44 -8.66 -17.69
C GLY A 83 -11.40 -9.78 -17.70
N ARG A 84 -10.68 -9.99 -18.80
CA ARG A 84 -9.57 -10.97 -18.92
C ARG A 84 -8.23 -10.25 -18.93
N ILE A 85 -7.18 -11.00 -18.60
CA ILE A 85 -5.80 -10.48 -18.65
C ILE A 85 -5.27 -10.64 -20.08
N GLN A 86 -4.80 -9.54 -20.65
CA GLN A 86 -4.12 -9.49 -21.94
C GLN A 86 -2.68 -9.05 -21.76
N LEU A 87 -1.75 -9.86 -22.25
CA LEU A 87 -0.34 -9.55 -22.38
C LEU A 87 -0.03 -9.28 -23.86
N ARG A 88 0.41 -8.05 -24.18
CA ARG A 88 1.01 -7.69 -25.47
C ARG A 88 2.49 -7.46 -25.26
N PHE A 89 3.32 -7.98 -26.16
CA PHE A 89 4.74 -7.69 -26.12
C PHE A 89 5.36 -7.77 -27.50
N SER A 90 6.41 -6.97 -27.69
CA SER A 90 7.23 -6.96 -28.89
C SER A 90 8.70 -7.12 -28.53
N VAL A 91 9.40 -7.88 -29.33
CA VAL A 91 10.87 -8.03 -29.28
C VAL A 91 11.35 -7.86 -30.70
N ASP A 92 12.26 -6.92 -30.94
CA ASP A 92 12.83 -6.65 -32.27
C ASP A 92 11.73 -6.41 -33.32
N CYS A 93 10.72 -5.64 -32.93
CA CYS A 93 9.54 -5.28 -33.72
C CYS A 93 8.63 -6.48 -34.10
N ALA A 94 8.91 -7.69 -33.58
CA ALA A 94 8.01 -8.83 -33.68
C ALA A 94 7.06 -8.83 -32.48
N GLU A 95 5.79 -8.53 -32.74
CA GLU A 95 4.75 -8.43 -31.72
C GLU A 95 3.90 -9.70 -31.63
N THR A 96 3.42 -10.01 -30.43
CA THR A 96 2.38 -11.02 -30.20
C THR A 96 1.46 -10.61 -29.04
N THR A 97 0.30 -11.26 -28.95
CA THR A 97 -0.69 -11.06 -27.89
C THR A 97 -1.11 -12.39 -27.28
N VAL A 98 -1.21 -12.44 -25.96
CA VAL A 98 -1.69 -13.58 -25.18
C VAL A 98 -2.82 -13.12 -24.27
N VAL A 99 -3.98 -13.77 -24.31
CA VAL A 99 -5.15 -13.43 -23.49
C VAL A 99 -5.54 -14.62 -22.63
N THR A 100 -5.85 -14.44 -21.34
CA THR A 100 -6.34 -15.53 -20.48
C THR A 100 -7.80 -15.86 -20.79
N GLU A 101 -8.25 -17.08 -20.49
CA GLU A 101 -9.68 -17.43 -20.65
C GLU A 101 -10.52 -16.95 -19.46
N LYS A 102 -9.93 -17.02 -18.26
CA LYS A 102 -10.57 -16.68 -16.99
C LYS A 102 -10.80 -15.16 -16.87
N GLN A 103 -12.02 -14.79 -16.46
CA GLN A 103 -12.35 -13.44 -16.02
C GLN A 103 -11.87 -13.20 -14.58
N VAL A 104 -11.38 -12.00 -14.31
CA VAL A 104 -10.70 -11.61 -13.05
C VAL A 104 -11.29 -10.36 -12.40
N ASN A 105 -12.36 -9.81 -12.99
CA ASN A 105 -13.06 -8.63 -12.49
C ASN A 105 -14.19 -9.01 -11.51
N ASP A 106 -13.98 -10.06 -10.72
CA ASP A 106 -14.95 -10.63 -9.79
C ASP A 106 -14.79 -10.11 -8.34
N SER A 107 -13.93 -9.11 -8.14
CA SER A 107 -13.55 -8.55 -6.84
C SER A 107 -12.83 -9.51 -5.89
N ASN A 108 -12.29 -10.62 -6.40
CA ASN A 108 -11.43 -11.52 -5.64
C ASN A 108 -9.94 -11.24 -5.93
N TRP A 109 -9.08 -11.79 -5.07
CA TRP A 109 -7.64 -11.76 -5.28
C TRP A 109 -7.23 -12.78 -6.34
N HIS A 110 -6.42 -12.32 -7.28
CA HIS A 110 -5.80 -13.13 -8.32
C HIS A 110 -4.29 -12.99 -8.25
N PHE A 111 -3.59 -14.10 -8.48
CA PHE A 111 -2.14 -14.09 -8.65
C PHE A 111 -1.81 -14.00 -10.13
N LEU A 112 -0.91 -13.08 -10.47
CA LEU A 112 -0.40 -12.93 -11.82
C LEU A 112 1.13 -12.96 -11.85
N MET A 113 1.66 -13.64 -12.86
CA MET A 113 3.08 -13.64 -13.14
C MET A 113 3.34 -13.59 -14.65
N VAL A 114 4.33 -12.78 -15.05
CA VAL A 114 4.95 -12.84 -16.36
C VAL A 114 6.33 -13.43 -16.19
N SER A 115 6.50 -14.66 -16.64
CA SER A 115 7.80 -15.35 -16.64
C SER A 115 8.44 -15.22 -18.01
N ARG A 116 9.72 -14.86 -18.04
CA ARG A 116 10.44 -14.71 -19.30
C ARG A 116 11.75 -15.48 -19.29
N ASN A 117 12.01 -16.17 -20.39
CA ASN A 117 13.27 -16.83 -20.68
C ASN A 117 13.60 -16.64 -22.17
N GLN A 118 14.48 -15.68 -22.46
CA GLN A 118 14.87 -15.27 -23.81
C GLN A 118 13.65 -14.87 -24.66
N LEU A 119 13.27 -15.70 -25.64
CA LEU A 119 12.12 -15.46 -26.53
C LEU A 119 10.80 -16.00 -26.01
N ARG A 120 10.84 -16.83 -24.97
CA ARG A 120 9.65 -17.43 -24.39
C ARG A 120 9.14 -16.54 -23.28
N THR A 121 7.93 -16.02 -23.46
CA THR A 121 7.19 -15.28 -22.43
C THR A 121 5.99 -16.12 -22.01
N VAL A 122 5.78 -16.30 -20.72
CA VAL A 122 4.67 -17.11 -20.19
C VAL A 122 3.87 -16.24 -19.25
N LEU A 123 2.59 -16.06 -19.58
CA LEU A 123 1.61 -15.44 -18.70
C LEU A 123 1.05 -16.53 -17.78
N VAL A 124 1.09 -16.32 -16.48
CA VAL A 124 0.54 -17.23 -15.49
C VAL A 124 -0.51 -16.50 -14.68
N LEU A 125 -1.75 -17.00 -14.71
CA LEU A 125 -2.88 -16.48 -13.93
C LEU A 125 -3.40 -17.60 -13.04
N ASP A 126 -3.35 -17.41 -11.72
CA ASP A 126 -3.82 -18.38 -10.72
C ASP A 126 -3.29 -19.82 -10.93
N GLY A 127 -2.05 -19.93 -11.40
CA GLY A 127 -1.39 -21.21 -11.71
C GLY A 127 -1.62 -21.74 -13.14
N GLU A 128 -2.52 -21.13 -13.92
CA GLU A 128 -2.72 -21.47 -15.33
C GLU A 128 -1.71 -20.72 -16.21
N ALA A 129 -0.84 -21.47 -16.90
CA ALA A 129 0.21 -20.92 -17.75
C ALA A 129 -0.19 -20.89 -19.23
N LYS A 130 -0.08 -19.71 -19.87
CA LYS A 130 -0.30 -19.51 -21.30
C LYS A 130 0.97 -18.92 -21.94
N PRO A 131 1.67 -19.69 -22.80
CA PRO A 131 2.88 -19.20 -23.46
C PRO A 131 2.54 -18.23 -24.60
N GLY A 132 3.39 -17.23 -24.79
CA GLY A 132 3.48 -16.37 -25.95
C GLY A 132 4.88 -16.45 -26.55
N GLU A 133 4.95 -16.45 -27.88
CA GLU A 133 6.21 -16.52 -28.62
C GLU A 133 6.20 -15.53 -29.77
N VAL A 134 7.39 -15.01 -30.06
CA VAL A 134 7.69 -14.12 -31.18
C VAL A 134 8.84 -14.72 -31.99
N ARG A 135 8.99 -14.30 -33.25
CA ARG A 135 10.10 -14.72 -34.13
C ARG A 135 10.99 -13.55 -34.55
N PRO A 136 11.73 -12.93 -33.62
CA PRO A 136 12.63 -11.81 -33.89
C PRO A 136 13.98 -12.25 -34.47
N GLN A 137 14.78 -11.29 -34.95
CA GLN A 137 16.19 -11.52 -35.26
C GLN A 137 17.04 -11.52 -33.98
N ARG A 138 16.71 -10.64 -33.04
CA ARG A 138 17.35 -10.55 -31.71
C ARG A 138 16.64 -11.40 -30.66
N GLN A 139 17.40 -12.18 -29.88
CA GLN A 139 16.83 -13.07 -28.86
C GLN A 139 16.42 -12.38 -27.55
N ASN A 140 17.03 -11.24 -27.26
CA ASN A 140 16.86 -10.52 -26.00
C ASN A 140 16.07 -9.24 -26.24
N MET A 141 15.24 -8.87 -25.28
CA MET A 141 14.57 -7.58 -25.29
C MET A 141 15.50 -6.48 -24.81
N ASN A 142 15.43 -5.34 -25.48
CA ASN A 142 16.00 -4.08 -25.02
C ASN A 142 14.98 -3.39 -24.11
N ILE A 143 15.40 -2.90 -22.95
CA ILE A 143 14.52 -2.26 -21.98
C ILE A 143 15.21 -1.00 -21.49
N VAL A 144 14.55 0.14 -21.71
CA VAL A 144 15.09 1.48 -21.43
C VAL A 144 14.20 2.22 -20.44
N SER A 145 12.89 2.04 -20.47
CA SER A 145 12.03 2.70 -19.50
C SER A 145 12.15 2.10 -18.10
N ASP A 146 11.60 2.81 -17.14
CA ASP A 146 11.17 2.25 -15.85
C ASP A 146 9.89 1.42 -16.03
N LEU A 147 9.48 0.71 -14.98
CA LEU A 147 8.20 0.01 -14.95
C LEU A 147 7.10 0.96 -14.49
N PHE A 148 6.06 1.11 -15.30
CA PHE A 148 4.83 1.82 -14.92
C PHE A 148 3.74 0.82 -14.53
N VAL A 149 3.00 1.14 -13.47
CA VAL A 149 1.92 0.31 -12.91
C VAL A 149 0.65 1.15 -12.77
N GLY A 150 -0.49 0.59 -13.21
CA GLY A 150 -1.83 1.17 -13.08
C GLY A 150 -2.16 2.35 -14.01
N GLY A 151 -1.16 2.83 -14.77
CA GLY A 151 -1.25 3.96 -15.70
C GLY A 151 0.13 4.43 -16.14
N VAL A 152 0.18 5.38 -17.09
CA VAL A 152 1.40 6.02 -17.58
C VAL A 152 1.24 7.54 -17.44
N PRO A 153 2.28 8.31 -17.03
CA PRO A 153 2.19 9.75 -16.92
C PRO A 153 1.81 10.40 -18.26
N SER A 154 0.79 11.26 -18.23
CA SER A 154 0.23 11.91 -19.43
C SER A 154 1.17 12.93 -20.08
N ASP A 155 2.20 13.38 -19.36
CA ASP A 155 3.22 14.33 -19.82
C ASP A 155 4.43 13.66 -20.46
N ILE A 156 4.47 12.32 -20.52
CA ILE A 156 5.49 11.60 -21.28
C ILE A 156 5.35 11.97 -22.76
N ARG A 157 6.49 12.32 -23.37
CA ARG A 157 6.55 12.60 -24.81
C ARG A 157 6.14 11.33 -25.57
N PRO A 158 5.17 11.40 -26.52
CA PRO A 158 4.75 10.23 -27.29
C PRO A 158 5.90 9.50 -27.98
N ALA A 159 6.91 10.23 -28.46
CA ALA A 159 8.10 9.65 -29.09
C ALA A 159 9.01 8.84 -28.15
N ALA A 160 8.77 8.87 -26.84
CA ALA A 160 9.46 8.04 -25.85
C ALA A 160 8.67 6.76 -25.52
N LEU A 161 7.51 6.55 -26.14
CA LEU A 161 6.64 5.39 -25.94
C LEU A 161 6.67 4.51 -27.19
N THR A 162 6.92 3.22 -27.01
CA THR A 162 6.99 2.26 -28.12
C THR A 162 5.62 1.73 -28.53
N LEU A 163 4.71 1.50 -27.59
CA LEU A 163 3.36 1.01 -27.90
C LEU A 163 2.43 2.19 -28.24
N ASP A 164 1.98 2.22 -29.49
CA ASP A 164 0.97 3.16 -29.94
C ASP A 164 -0.33 3.01 -29.14
N GLY A 165 -0.92 4.16 -28.77
CA GLY A 165 -2.20 4.20 -28.05
C GLY A 165 -2.10 3.93 -26.54
N ILE A 166 -0.91 3.68 -25.98
CA ILE A 166 -0.75 3.42 -24.53
C ILE A 166 -1.29 4.55 -23.65
N LEU A 167 -1.18 5.82 -24.10
CA LEU A 167 -1.72 6.99 -23.40
C LEU A 167 -3.27 7.03 -23.38
N SER A 168 -3.92 6.23 -24.23
CA SER A 168 -5.38 6.11 -24.31
C SER A 168 -5.92 4.89 -23.58
N GLU A 169 -5.07 4.04 -23.01
CA GLU A 169 -5.51 2.91 -22.20
C GLU A 169 -6.24 3.41 -20.94
N PRO A 170 -7.36 2.79 -20.53
CA PRO A 170 -8.08 3.20 -19.33
C PRO A 170 -7.19 3.07 -18.07
N PRO A 171 -7.33 3.97 -17.08
CA PRO A 171 -6.65 3.80 -15.81
C PRO A 171 -7.16 2.55 -15.10
N PHE A 172 -6.28 1.80 -14.47
CA PHE A 172 -6.67 0.64 -13.67
C PHE A 172 -7.47 1.07 -12.42
N GLN A 173 -8.45 0.28 -12.00
CA GLN A 173 -9.10 0.50 -10.72
C GLN A 173 -9.04 -0.79 -9.90
N GLY A 174 -8.54 -0.70 -8.68
CA GLY A 174 -8.37 -1.85 -7.81
C GLY A 174 -7.09 -1.79 -7.00
N PHE A 175 -6.66 -2.97 -6.54
CA PHE A 175 -5.51 -3.12 -5.65
C PHE A 175 -4.43 -3.95 -6.34
N ILE A 176 -3.16 -3.60 -6.09
CA ILE A 176 -1.98 -4.38 -6.48
C ILE A 176 -1.10 -4.54 -5.24
N LEU A 177 -0.76 -5.78 -4.89
CA LEU A 177 0.08 -6.14 -3.75
C LEU A 177 1.26 -7.00 -4.19
N ASP A 178 2.30 -7.05 -3.35
CA ASP A 178 3.40 -8.03 -3.46
C ASP A 178 4.10 -8.03 -4.82
N LEU A 179 4.32 -6.84 -5.41
CA LEU A 179 5.04 -6.69 -6.66
C LEU A 179 6.50 -7.15 -6.48
N LYS A 180 6.93 -8.11 -7.29
CA LYS A 180 8.26 -8.72 -7.19
C LYS A 180 8.92 -8.90 -8.55
N TYR A 181 10.24 -8.75 -8.58
CA TYR A 181 11.12 -9.24 -9.62
C TYR A 181 11.84 -10.48 -9.08
N GLY A 182 11.40 -11.68 -9.49
CA GLY A 182 11.82 -12.93 -8.88
C GLY A 182 11.48 -12.96 -7.39
N ASN A 183 12.51 -12.90 -6.54
CA ASN A 183 12.37 -12.95 -5.08
C ASN A 183 12.56 -11.58 -4.40
N SER A 184 12.73 -10.50 -5.16
CA SER A 184 13.04 -9.18 -4.64
C SER A 184 11.93 -8.18 -4.94
N GLU A 185 11.62 -7.32 -3.99
CA GLU A 185 10.73 -6.18 -4.20
C GLU A 185 11.46 -5.08 -5.01
N PRO A 186 10.81 -4.49 -6.04
CA PRO A 186 11.42 -3.43 -6.81
C PRO A 186 11.37 -2.09 -6.07
N GLN A 187 12.35 -1.23 -6.35
CA GLN A 187 12.40 0.11 -5.78
C GLN A 187 11.30 1.01 -6.39
N LEU A 188 10.40 1.54 -5.56
CA LEU A 188 9.46 2.59 -5.96
C LEU A 188 10.23 3.90 -6.19
N LEU A 189 10.07 4.49 -7.37
CA LEU A 189 10.72 5.73 -7.78
C LEU A 189 9.80 6.95 -7.72
N GLY A 190 8.48 6.73 -7.70
CA GLY A 190 7.48 7.79 -7.58
C GLY A 190 6.07 7.28 -7.88
N ASN A 191 5.06 8.03 -7.46
CA ASN A 191 3.66 7.75 -7.76
C ASN A 191 2.88 9.07 -7.90
N GLN A 192 1.71 8.99 -8.53
CA GLN A 192 0.75 10.07 -8.61
C GLN A 192 -0.66 9.49 -8.60
N GLY A 193 -1.55 10.02 -7.75
CA GLY A 193 -2.95 9.57 -7.71
C GLY A 193 -3.14 8.11 -7.25
N VAL A 194 -2.14 7.53 -6.58
CA VAL A 194 -2.16 6.17 -6.03
C VAL A 194 -2.06 6.26 -4.52
N HIS A 195 -2.94 5.59 -3.81
CA HIS A 195 -2.83 5.46 -2.35
C HIS A 195 -1.87 4.31 -2.05
N LEU A 196 -0.77 4.63 -1.35
CA LEU A 196 0.15 3.61 -0.87
C LEU A 196 -0.48 3.01 0.38
N ASP A 197 -0.81 1.73 0.35
CA ASP A 197 -1.32 0.98 1.49
C ASP A 197 -0.14 0.67 2.45
N MET A 198 0.50 1.73 2.92
CA MET A 198 1.06 1.84 4.27
C MET A 198 0.02 2.39 5.25
N GLU A 199 -1.19 2.67 4.77
CA GLU A 199 -2.15 3.58 5.41
C GLU A 199 -3.43 2.88 5.92
N GLY A 200 -3.51 1.55 5.90
CA GLY A 200 -4.57 0.79 6.61
C GLY A 200 -4.62 0.98 8.13
N LEU A 201 -3.64 1.68 8.72
CA LEU A 201 -3.53 1.88 10.17
C LEU A 201 -4.50 2.93 10.74
N CYS A 202 -5.00 3.88 9.93
CA CYS A 202 -6.01 4.86 10.37
C CYS A 202 -7.25 4.95 9.46
N VAL A 203 -7.31 4.20 8.35
CA VAL A 203 -8.51 4.11 7.49
C VAL A 203 -9.62 3.34 8.21
N GLU A 204 -9.29 2.20 8.83
CA GLU A 204 -10.10 1.61 9.89
C GLU A 204 -9.58 2.14 11.23
N ASN A 205 -10.23 3.17 11.80
CA ASN A 205 -9.76 3.82 13.03
C ASN A 205 -9.58 2.77 14.16
N PRO A 206 -8.32 2.45 14.56
CA PRO A 206 -8.03 1.45 15.58
C PRO A 206 -8.22 2.00 17.01
N CYS A 207 -8.45 3.31 17.14
CA CYS A 207 -8.65 3.97 18.41
C CYS A 207 -10.08 3.73 18.90
N GLU A 208 -10.20 3.14 20.08
CA GLU A 208 -11.48 2.89 20.72
C GLU A 208 -12.05 4.17 21.35
N ASN A 209 -13.33 4.11 21.76
CA ASN A 209 -14.00 5.16 22.54
C ASN A 209 -13.99 6.56 21.89
N GLY A 210 -13.95 6.63 20.56
CA GLY A 210 -13.96 7.88 19.81
C GLY A 210 -12.61 8.60 19.78
N GLY A 211 -11.51 7.88 20.01
CA GLY A 211 -10.16 8.42 19.84
C GLY A 211 -9.90 8.80 18.38
N THR A 212 -9.09 9.83 18.15
CA THR A 212 -8.70 10.25 16.80
C THR A 212 -7.40 9.56 16.42
N CYS A 213 -7.40 8.78 15.33
CA CYS A 213 -6.20 8.16 14.78
C CYS A 213 -5.45 9.13 13.87
N PHE A 214 -4.13 9.16 14.01
CA PHE A 214 -3.22 9.87 13.11
C PHE A 214 -1.92 9.08 12.96
N LEU A 215 -1.22 9.27 11.85
CA LEU A 215 0.06 8.61 11.58
C LEU A 215 1.22 9.47 12.07
N LEU A 216 2.13 8.87 12.83
CA LEU A 216 3.44 9.43 13.21
C LEU A 216 4.52 8.43 12.77
N ASP A 217 5.48 8.87 11.96
CA ASP A 217 6.58 8.05 11.43
C ASP A 217 6.13 6.72 10.77
N GLY A 218 4.91 6.70 10.19
CA GLY A 218 4.33 5.51 9.56
C GLY A 218 3.62 4.54 10.52
N GLU A 219 3.50 4.87 11.81
CA GLU A 219 2.74 4.09 12.80
C GLU A 219 1.45 4.82 13.24
N PRO A 220 0.37 4.09 13.62
CA PRO A 220 -0.85 4.71 14.13
C PRO A 220 -0.68 5.15 15.58
N HIS A 221 -1.10 6.38 15.83
CA HIS A 221 -1.19 6.97 17.15
C HIS A 221 -2.61 7.47 17.41
N CYS A 222 -3.07 7.28 18.64
CA CYS A 222 -4.40 7.67 19.08
C CYS A 222 -4.35 8.89 20.01
N ASP A 223 -5.10 9.93 19.69
CA ASP A 223 -5.39 11.03 20.61
C ASP A 223 -6.62 10.67 21.46
N CYS A 224 -6.38 10.42 22.74
CA CYS A 224 -7.42 10.09 23.72
C CYS A 224 -7.83 11.30 24.60
N SER A 225 -7.28 12.50 24.35
CA SER A 225 -7.46 13.67 25.22
C SER A 225 -8.93 14.09 25.37
N ALA A 226 -9.73 13.90 24.33
CA ALA A 226 -11.15 14.21 24.29
C ALA A 226 -12.08 13.05 24.70
N THR A 227 -11.56 11.86 24.96
CA THR A 227 -12.38 10.65 25.18
C THR A 227 -12.52 10.29 26.66
N GLY A 228 -11.61 10.75 27.52
CA GLY A 228 -11.56 10.36 28.94
C GLY A 228 -10.96 8.98 29.18
N TYR A 229 -10.41 8.36 28.14
CA TYR A 229 -9.66 7.11 28.16
C TYR A 229 -8.16 7.39 27.96
N VAL A 230 -7.32 6.41 28.30
CA VAL A 230 -5.86 6.46 28.11
C VAL A 230 -5.38 5.17 27.44
N GLY A 231 -4.06 5.04 27.27
CA GLY A 231 -3.45 3.89 26.59
C GLY A 231 -3.27 4.11 25.09
N LYS A 232 -2.54 3.20 24.43
CA LYS A 232 -2.15 3.33 23.01
C LYS A 232 -3.36 3.40 22.05
N LEU A 233 -4.48 2.77 22.42
CA LEU A 233 -5.70 2.68 21.62
C LEU A 233 -6.93 3.29 22.30
N CYS A 234 -6.76 4.13 23.33
CA CYS A 234 -7.86 4.74 24.07
C CYS A 234 -8.88 3.76 24.69
N SER A 235 -8.44 2.57 25.09
CA SER A 235 -9.29 1.53 25.69
C SER A 235 -9.18 1.46 27.23
N GLU A 236 -8.18 2.11 27.83
CA GLU A 236 -7.93 2.04 29.28
C GLU A 236 -8.72 3.11 30.04
N GLY A 237 -9.40 2.71 31.12
CA GLY A 237 -10.37 3.54 31.85
C GLY A 237 -9.77 4.57 32.84
N LYS A 238 -10.18 5.83 32.64
CA LYS A 238 -10.19 7.03 33.52
C LYS A 238 -9.06 7.21 34.55
N ARG A 239 -8.29 8.30 34.35
CA ARG A 239 -7.73 9.08 35.47
C ARG A 239 -8.88 9.44 36.43
N SER A 240 -8.85 8.92 37.65
CA SER A 240 -9.56 9.53 38.77
C SER A 240 -9.18 11.02 38.80
N PRO A 241 -10.15 11.95 38.89
CA PRO A 241 -9.81 13.34 39.09
C PRO A 241 -9.08 13.43 40.43
N ALA A 242 -7.77 13.65 40.37
CA ALA A 242 -7.01 14.08 41.54
C ALA A 242 -7.71 15.35 42.03
N PHE A 243 -8.26 15.24 43.23
CA PHE A 243 -8.87 16.31 44.00
C PHE A 243 -7.89 17.50 44.00
N PHE A 244 -8.17 18.55 43.23
CA PHE A 244 -7.49 19.82 43.40
C PHE A 244 -8.08 20.46 44.66
N PRO A 245 -7.34 20.61 45.78
CA PRO A 245 -7.82 21.49 46.83
C PRO A 245 -7.80 22.90 46.23
N SER A 246 -8.98 23.50 46.12
CA SER A 246 -9.13 24.88 45.69
C SER A 246 -8.25 25.77 46.58
N LEU A 247 -7.25 26.42 45.98
CA LEU A 247 -6.60 27.58 46.58
C LEU A 247 -7.68 28.63 46.85
N HIS A 248 -8.10 28.78 48.11
CA HIS A 248 -8.81 29.96 48.55
C HIS A 248 -7.80 31.09 48.74
N VAL A 249 -7.66 31.94 47.73
CA VAL A 249 -7.05 33.27 47.87
C VAL A 249 -8.16 34.28 48.16
N GLY A 250 -8.28 34.64 49.44
CA GLY A 250 -8.59 35.98 49.92
C GLY A 250 -10.04 36.50 49.84
N ARG A 251 -10.66 36.67 51.02
CA ARG A 251 -11.26 37.97 51.39
C ARG A 251 -11.38 38.14 52.90
N ILE A 252 -10.60 39.09 53.39
CA ILE A 252 -10.69 39.73 54.71
C ILE A 252 -12.05 40.42 54.82
N LEU A 253 -12.79 40.21 55.92
CA LEU A 253 -13.80 41.15 56.43
C LEU A 253 -13.97 40.92 57.95
N THR A 254 -13.27 41.77 58.70
CA THR A 254 -13.60 42.38 60.01
C THR A 254 -14.66 41.68 60.90
N ALA A 255 -14.23 41.22 62.09
CA ALA A 255 -15.10 41.08 63.25
C ALA A 255 -14.71 42.14 64.29
N ASN A 256 -15.60 43.12 64.48
CA ASN A 256 -15.53 44.18 65.48
C ASN A 256 -15.73 43.63 66.89
N LEU A 257 -14.89 44.14 67.79
CA LEU A 257 -15.02 44.12 69.24
C LEU A 257 -16.11 45.11 69.66
N LEU A 258 -17.17 44.69 70.35
CA LEU A 258 -17.91 45.57 71.27
C LEU A 258 -18.80 44.78 72.24
N MET A 259 -18.57 45.06 73.51
CA MET A 259 -19.36 44.64 74.67
C MET A 259 -20.78 45.19 74.64
N GLY A 260 -21.72 44.48 75.27
CA GLY A 260 -23.03 45.05 75.59
C GLY A 260 -24.03 44.04 76.14
N LEU A 261 -24.19 44.05 77.46
CA LEU A 261 -25.20 43.34 78.23
C LEU A 261 -26.63 43.68 77.80
N GLU A 262 -27.53 42.70 77.77
CA GLU A 262 -28.89 42.91 78.29
C GLU A 262 -29.54 41.62 78.81
N LYS A 263 -29.98 41.72 80.07
CA LYS A 263 -30.78 40.80 80.90
C LYS A 263 -32.04 40.26 80.21
N VAL A 264 -32.55 39.11 80.68
CA VAL A 264 -33.89 38.97 81.34
C VAL A 264 -34.19 37.49 81.72
N ARG A 265 -34.57 37.30 83.01
CA ARG A 265 -35.29 36.16 83.68
C ARG A 265 -34.56 34.80 83.76
N GLN A 266 -34.40 34.13 84.90
CA GLN A 266 -35.01 34.16 86.24
C GLN A 266 -33.94 33.93 87.30
#